data_AF-A0A976D251-F1
#
_entry.id   AF-A0A976D251-F1
#
_cell.length_a   1.000
_cell.length_b   1.000
_cell.length_c   1.000
_cell.angle_alpha   90.00
_cell.angle_beta   90.00
_cell.angle_gamma   90.00
#
_symmetry.space_group_name_H-M   'P 1'
#
loop_
_entity.id
_entity.type
_entity.pdbx_description
1 polymer ?
#
loop_
_entity_poly.entity_id
_entity_poly.type
_entity_poly.pdbx_seq_one_letter_code
_entity_poly.pdbx_strand_id
1 'polypeptide(L)'
;MSNILFQPRHIAYHLAAEAMDMGGFPIRQLLPADGVEQVDPFLLLHHARITVPKGALPLKSGVGPHPHRSFSPVTLIFEGGVHHRDSRGNDHVVEAGGTQWMNAGMGIVHSERPPADLAATGGV
;
A
#
# COMPACT_ATOMS: atom_id res chain seq x y z
N MET A 1 2.45 -0.89 -44.46
CA MET A 1 2.24 0.03 -43.32
C MET A 1 0.93 -0.38 -42.67
N SER A 2 0.95 -1.00 -41.49
CA SER A 2 -0.25 -1.49 -40.79
C SER A 2 -0.92 -0.34 -40.05
N ASN A 3 -2.15 -0.01 -40.44
CA ASN A 3 -3.00 0.93 -39.74
C ASN A 3 -3.45 0.30 -38.41
N ILE A 4 -2.88 0.76 -37.28
CA ILE A 4 -3.42 0.42 -35.95
C ILE A 4 -4.66 1.30 -35.75
N LEU A 5 -5.83 0.71 -35.96
CA LEU A 5 -7.10 1.33 -35.57
C LEU A 5 -7.21 1.30 -34.04
N PHE A 6 -7.14 2.46 -33.41
CA PHE A 6 -7.45 2.61 -31.98
C PHE A 6 -8.94 2.34 -31.78
N GLN A 7 -9.27 1.19 -31.20
CA GLN A 7 -10.59 0.93 -30.63
C GLN A 7 -10.63 1.57 -29.22
N PRO A 8 -11.62 2.43 -28.91
CA PRO A 8 -11.76 2.99 -27.58
C PRO A 8 -12.06 1.88 -26.57
N ARG A 9 -11.46 1.96 -25.38
CA ARG A 9 -11.77 1.02 -24.29
C ARG A 9 -13.08 1.43 -23.62
N HIS A 10 -13.90 0.45 -23.28
CA HIS A 10 -15.12 0.64 -22.48
C HIS A 10 -14.86 0.26 -21.03
N ILE A 11 -15.62 0.85 -20.10
CA ILE A 11 -15.60 0.47 -18.69
C ILE A 11 -16.31 -0.87 -18.57
N ALA A 12 -15.56 -1.92 -18.21
CA ALA A 12 -16.13 -3.26 -17.98
C ALA A 12 -16.83 -3.37 -16.62
N TYR A 13 -16.25 -2.73 -15.58
CA TYR A 13 -16.76 -2.78 -14.22
C TYR A 13 -16.68 -1.39 -13.57
N HIS A 14 -17.70 -1.04 -12.79
CA HIS A 14 -17.68 0.08 -11.87
C HIS A 14 -17.83 -0.49 -10.45
N LEU A 15 -16.73 -0.49 -9.70
CA LEU A 15 -16.62 -1.17 -8.41
C LEU A 15 -16.42 -0.15 -7.29
N ALA A 16 -16.99 -0.43 -6.14
CA ALA A 16 -16.73 0.31 -4.91
C ALA A 16 -15.77 -0.49 -4.03
N ALA A 17 -14.78 0.18 -3.43
CA ALA A 17 -13.87 -0.45 -2.49
C ALA A 17 -14.56 -0.68 -1.13
N GLU A 18 -14.40 -1.88 -0.57
CA GLU A 18 -15.00 -2.28 0.69
C GLU A 18 -14.17 -1.84 1.89
N ALA A 19 -14.82 -1.43 2.97
CA ALA A 19 -14.13 -1.12 4.21
C ALA A 19 -13.67 -2.42 4.90
N MET A 20 -12.39 -2.48 5.28
CA MET A 20 -11.79 -3.63 5.95
C MET A 20 -10.87 -3.16 7.07
N ASP A 21 -10.79 -3.93 8.15
CA ASP A 21 -9.82 -3.71 9.22
C ASP A 21 -8.72 -4.77 9.19
N MET A 22 -7.48 -4.36 8.91
CA MET A 22 -6.31 -5.25 8.90
C MET A 22 -5.60 -5.25 10.25
N GLY A 23 -6.32 -5.64 11.31
CA GLY A 23 -5.76 -5.73 12.66
C GLY A 23 -5.48 -4.36 13.29
N GLY A 24 -6.45 -3.45 13.23
CA GLY A 24 -6.32 -2.07 13.69
C GLY A 24 -5.89 -1.08 12.59
N PHE A 25 -5.87 -1.53 11.33
CA PHE A 25 -5.55 -0.72 10.15
C PHE A 25 -6.79 -0.62 9.26
N PRO A 26 -7.62 0.43 9.45
CA PRO A 26 -8.79 0.63 8.60
C PRO A 26 -8.33 1.01 7.19
N ILE A 27 -8.78 0.23 6.21
CA ILE A 27 -8.49 0.42 4.79
C ILE A 27 -9.76 0.31 3.96
N ARG A 28 -9.66 0.70 2.69
CA ARG A 28 -10.60 0.34 1.65
C ARG A 28 -9.94 -0.60 0.66
N GLN A 29 -10.47 -1.81 0.50
CA GLN A 29 -9.97 -2.82 -0.42
C GLN A 29 -10.81 -2.83 -1.70
N LEU A 30 -10.17 -2.59 -2.85
CA LEU A 30 -10.82 -2.68 -4.16
C LEU A 30 -10.58 -4.03 -4.84
N LEU A 31 -9.40 -4.62 -4.68
CA LEU A 31 -9.06 -5.93 -5.23
C LEU A 31 -8.60 -6.85 -4.09
N PRO A 32 -8.98 -8.14 -4.11
CA PRO A 32 -9.97 -8.76 -5.02
C PRO A 32 -11.38 -8.17 -4.82
N ALA A 33 -12.22 -8.25 -5.85
CA ALA A 33 -13.62 -7.82 -5.83
C ALA A 33 -14.55 -8.98 -6.19
N ASP A 34 -15.66 -9.09 -5.47
CA ASP A 34 -16.67 -10.12 -5.71
C ASP A 34 -17.26 -10.02 -7.13
N GLY A 35 -17.35 -11.16 -7.82
CA GLY A 35 -17.90 -11.24 -9.17
C GLY A 35 -16.97 -10.72 -10.28
N VAL A 36 -15.73 -10.37 -9.96
CA VAL A 36 -14.72 -9.93 -10.93
C VAL A 36 -13.58 -10.95 -10.97
N GLU A 37 -13.29 -11.49 -12.15
CA GLU A 37 -12.11 -12.33 -12.35
C GLU A 37 -10.83 -11.56 -11.99
N GLN A 38 -9.78 -12.26 -11.59
CA GLN A 38 -8.51 -11.64 -11.23
C GLN A 38 -8.03 -10.67 -12.33
N VAL A 39 -7.79 -9.41 -11.95
CA VAL A 39 -7.29 -8.39 -12.88
C VAL A 39 -5.77 -8.54 -13.00
N ASP A 40 -5.33 -9.53 -13.79
CA ASP A 40 -3.90 -9.79 -14.06
C ASP A 40 -3.19 -8.50 -14.55
N PRO A 41 -2.05 -8.08 -13.96
CA PRO A 41 -1.23 -8.73 -12.94
C PRO A 41 -1.43 -8.27 -11.49
N PHE A 42 -2.52 -7.59 -11.18
CA PHE A 42 -2.81 -7.03 -9.87
C PHE A 42 -3.47 -8.07 -8.95
N LEU A 43 -2.85 -8.32 -7.80
CA LEU A 43 -3.36 -9.27 -6.79
C LEU A 43 -4.24 -8.58 -5.74
N LEU A 44 -3.85 -7.38 -5.33
CA LEU A 44 -4.43 -6.66 -4.21
C LEU A 44 -4.34 -5.15 -4.47
N LEU A 45 -5.36 -4.41 -4.07
CA LEU A 45 -5.33 -2.95 -4.10
C LEU A 45 -6.06 -2.39 -2.89
N HIS A 46 -5.31 -1.68 -2.05
CA HIS A 46 -5.81 -0.97 -0.88
C HIS A 46 -5.69 0.53 -1.07
N HIS A 47 -6.66 1.26 -0.53
CA HIS A 47 -6.59 2.69 -0.29
C HIS A 47 -6.74 2.93 1.20
N ALA A 48 -5.77 3.58 1.82
CA ALA A 48 -5.77 3.86 3.25
C ALA A 48 -5.69 5.38 3.49
N ARG A 49 -6.43 5.84 4.49
CA ARG A 49 -6.21 7.16 5.12
C ARG A 49 -6.18 6.92 6.62
N ILE A 50 -4.99 6.99 7.20
CA ILE A 50 -4.75 6.66 8.61
C ILE A 50 -4.40 7.96 9.32
N THR A 51 -5.04 8.24 10.45
CA THR A 51 -4.66 9.37 11.29
C THR A 51 -3.78 8.88 12.42
N VAL A 52 -2.59 9.46 12.53
CA VAL A 52 -1.62 9.18 13.58
C VAL A 52 -1.85 10.16 14.74
N PRO A 53 -2.19 9.67 15.95
CA PRO A 53 -2.31 10.54 17.11
C PRO A 53 -0.98 11.21 17.44
N LYS A 54 -1.03 12.46 17.91
CA LYS A 54 0.15 13.17 18.40
C LYS A 54 0.79 12.41 19.57
N GLY A 55 2.10 12.17 19.49
CA GLY A 55 2.84 11.42 20.49
C GLY A 55 2.62 9.90 20.41
N ALA A 56 2.11 9.40 19.28
CA ALA A 56 2.03 7.97 19.04
C ALA A 56 3.43 7.33 19.12
N LEU A 57 3.50 6.09 19.59
CA LEU A 57 4.75 5.33 19.59
C LEU A 57 4.84 4.57 18.25
N PRO A 58 5.81 4.86 17.36
CA PRO A 58 5.89 4.19 16.06
C PRO A 58 5.91 2.67 16.15
N LEU A 59 6.53 2.08 17.18
CA LEU A 59 6.56 0.63 17.34
C LEU A 59 5.20 0.00 17.65
N LYS A 60 4.24 0.79 18.11
CA LYS A 60 2.84 0.40 18.40
C LYS A 60 1.85 0.98 17.38
N SER A 61 2.35 1.54 16.29
CA SER A 61 1.57 2.15 15.22
C SER A 61 2.10 1.67 13.87
N GLY A 62 1.28 1.68 12.83
CA GLY A 62 1.61 0.98 11.59
C GLY A 62 1.63 -0.55 11.70
N VAL A 63 2.00 -1.18 10.59
CA VAL A 63 2.07 -2.63 10.45
C VAL A 63 3.43 -3.12 10.94
N GLY A 64 3.41 -4.03 11.92
CA GLY A 64 4.60 -4.68 12.44
C GLY A 64 5.31 -5.58 11.41
N PRO A 65 6.43 -6.23 11.79
CA PRO A 65 7.14 -7.16 10.92
C PRO A 65 6.21 -8.27 10.39
N HIS A 66 6.07 -8.37 9.07
CA HIS A 66 5.26 -9.38 8.39
C HIS A 66 5.91 -9.84 7.07
N PRO A 67 5.65 -11.08 6.60
CA PRO A 67 6.30 -11.63 5.42
C PRO A 67 5.53 -11.38 4.11
N HIS A 68 6.26 -11.23 3.01
CA HIS A 68 5.75 -11.38 1.64
C HIS A 68 6.67 -12.28 0.80
N ARG A 69 6.12 -12.89 -0.25
CA ARG A 69 6.84 -13.73 -1.23
C ARG A 69 6.16 -13.65 -2.61
N SER A 70 6.93 -13.77 -3.68
CA SER A 70 6.51 -13.93 -5.08
C SER A 70 5.86 -12.72 -5.78
N PHE A 71 5.45 -11.67 -5.07
CA PHE A 71 4.91 -10.45 -5.68
C PHE A 71 5.66 -9.19 -5.22
N SER A 72 5.31 -8.05 -5.81
CA SER A 72 5.90 -6.76 -5.45
C SER A 72 4.84 -5.80 -4.91
N PRO A 73 4.84 -5.51 -3.59
CA PRO A 73 4.11 -4.37 -3.07
C PRO A 73 4.62 -3.05 -3.68
N VAL A 74 3.68 -2.20 -4.08
CA VAL A 74 3.94 -0.84 -4.53
C VAL A 74 3.08 0.10 -3.71
N THR A 75 3.73 0.97 -2.93
CA THR A 75 3.07 1.92 -2.05
C THR A 75 3.24 3.33 -2.60
N LEU A 76 2.13 4.03 -2.81
CA LEU A 76 2.09 5.41 -3.27
C LEU A 76 1.62 6.31 -2.12
N ILE A 77 2.46 7.28 -1.72
CA ILE A 77 2.14 8.16 -0.59
C ILE A 77 1.52 9.45 -1.12
N PHE A 78 0.24 9.68 -0.81
CA PHE A 78 -0.48 10.90 -1.22
C PHE A 78 -0.30 12.05 -0.21
N GLU A 79 -0.33 11.72 1.08
CA GLU A 79 -0.23 12.64 2.22
C GLU A 79 0.53 11.91 3.34
N GLY A 80 1.24 12.63 4.20
CA GLY A 80 2.03 12.05 5.29
C GLY A 80 3.30 11.35 4.80
N GLY A 81 3.61 10.21 5.43
CA GLY A 81 4.78 9.41 5.11
C GLY A 81 4.72 8.01 5.72
N VAL A 82 5.57 7.11 5.24
CA VAL A 82 5.74 5.74 5.77
C VAL A 82 7.22 5.46 5.98
N HIS A 83 7.55 5.01 7.19
CA HIS A 83 8.83 4.41 7.54
C HIS A 83 8.80 2.91 7.21
N HIS A 84 9.56 2.52 6.19
CA HIS A 84 9.78 1.13 5.82
C HIS A 84 11.10 0.61 6.37
N ARG A 85 11.06 -0.59 6.96
CA ARG A 85 12.24 -1.37 7.33
C ARG A 85 12.07 -2.81 6.93
N ASP A 86 13.13 -3.45 6.42
CA ASP A 86 13.06 -4.85 6.01
C ASP A 86 14.27 -5.72 6.38
N SER A 87 14.10 -7.03 6.18
CA SER A 87 15.09 -8.07 6.48
C SER A 87 16.32 -8.06 5.57
N ARG A 88 16.37 -7.18 4.56
CA ARG A 88 17.55 -6.97 3.70
C ARG A 88 18.39 -5.78 4.17
N GLY A 89 17.96 -5.12 5.24
CA GLY A 89 18.65 -3.97 5.82
C GLY A 89 18.22 -2.63 5.23
N ASN A 90 17.18 -2.57 4.39
CA ASN A 90 16.65 -1.28 3.94
C ASN A 90 15.92 -0.61 5.10
N ASP A 91 16.11 0.70 5.22
CA ASP A 91 15.55 1.54 6.29
C ASP A 91 15.34 2.95 5.73
N HIS A 92 14.11 3.25 5.29
CA HIS A 92 13.81 4.48 4.58
C HIS A 92 12.44 5.03 4.94
N VAL A 93 12.33 6.35 4.96
CA VAL A 93 11.05 7.05 4.99
C VAL A 93 10.70 7.45 3.57
N VAL A 94 9.47 7.13 3.17
CA VAL A 94 8.86 7.59 1.91
C VAL A 94 7.81 8.64 2.26
N GLU A 95 8.08 9.87 1.85
CA GLU A 95 7.23 11.04 2.10
C GLU A 95 6.15 11.22 1.03
N ALA A 96 5.22 12.15 1.26
CA ALA A 96 4.20 12.54 0.29
C ALA A 96 4.76 12.82 -1.12
N GLY A 97 4.10 12.27 -2.13
CA GLY A 97 4.53 12.26 -3.53
C GLY A 97 5.56 11.16 -3.87
N GLY A 98 6.07 10.46 -2.86
CA GLY A 98 7.01 9.35 -3.01
C GLY A 98 6.33 8.02 -3.34
N THR A 99 7.15 7.12 -3.90
CA THR A 99 6.77 5.75 -4.24
C THR A 99 7.76 4.79 -3.63
N GLN A 100 7.24 3.75 -2.97
CA GLN A 100 8.00 2.56 -2.63
C GLN A 100 7.65 1.44 -3.60
N TRP A 101 8.66 0.81 -4.20
CA TRP A 101 8.49 -0.43 -4.94
C TRP A 101 9.38 -1.50 -4.32
N MET A 102 8.78 -2.46 -3.64
CA MET A 102 9.49 -3.56 -2.98
C MET A 102 9.28 -4.86 -3.75
N ASN A 103 10.35 -5.48 -4.25
CA ASN A 103 10.25 -6.83 -4.83
C ASN A 103 10.50 -7.90 -3.75
N ALA A 104 9.46 -8.63 -3.35
CA ALA A 104 9.58 -9.66 -2.32
C ALA A 104 10.41 -10.87 -2.81
N GLY A 105 10.37 -11.21 -4.09
CA GLY A 105 11.12 -12.35 -4.66
C GLY A 105 10.89 -13.64 -3.86
N MET A 106 11.97 -14.32 -3.45
CA MET A 106 11.91 -15.55 -2.65
C MET A 106 11.39 -15.32 -1.21
N GLY A 107 11.35 -14.06 -0.76
CA GLY A 107 10.89 -13.71 0.57
C GLY A 107 11.49 -12.38 1.06
N ILE A 108 10.68 -11.65 1.82
CA ILE A 108 11.12 -10.53 2.63
C ILE A 108 10.23 -10.45 3.88
N VAL A 109 10.80 -10.07 5.02
CA VAL A 109 10.01 -9.63 6.19
C VAL A 109 10.21 -8.13 6.32
N HIS A 110 9.13 -7.37 6.45
CA HIS A 110 9.21 -5.92 6.57
C HIS A 110 8.14 -5.34 7.51
N SER A 111 8.33 -4.07 7.88
CA SER A 111 7.35 -3.29 8.64
C SER A 111 7.14 -1.94 7.99
N GLU A 112 5.93 -1.41 8.08
CA GLU A 112 5.51 -0.12 7.53
C GLU A 112 4.86 0.69 8.66
N ARG A 113 5.52 1.76 9.08
CA ARG A 113 5.15 2.52 10.28
C ARG A 113 5.03 4.00 9.99
N PRO A 114 4.31 4.79 10.82
CA PRO A 114 4.43 6.23 10.71
C PRO A 114 5.88 6.67 10.99
N PRO A 115 6.41 7.63 10.21
CA PRO A 115 7.67 8.29 10.48
C PRO A 115 7.71 8.92 11.89
N ALA A 116 8.90 9.07 12.44
CA ALA A 116 9.08 9.52 13.83
C ALA A 116 8.56 10.95 14.06
N ASP A 117 8.75 11.83 13.08
CA ASP A 117 8.22 13.20 13.08
C ASP A 117 6.71 13.21 12.99
N LEU A 118 6.10 12.45 12.06
CA LEU A 118 4.64 12.31 11.96
C LEU A 118 4.05 11.76 13.26
N ALA A 119 4.69 10.77 13.88
CA ALA A 119 4.26 10.24 15.16
C ALA A 119 4.38 11.26 16.31
N ALA A 120 5.40 12.13 16.27
CA ALA A 120 5.60 13.17 17.27
C ALA A 120 4.58 14.31 17.15
N THR A 121 4.24 14.73 15.92
CA THR A 121 3.33 15.86 15.67
C THR A 121 1.87 15.43 15.57
N GLY A 122 1.62 14.18 15.19
CA GLY A 122 0.32 13.71 14.72
C GLY A 122 0.04 14.22 13.31
N GLY A 123 -0.95 13.61 12.66
CA GLY A 123 -1.33 13.98 11.29
C GLY A 123 -1.98 12.83 10.53
N VAL A 124 -1.98 12.95 9.22
CA VAL A 124 -2.32 11.89 8.27
C VAL A 124 -1.03 11.42 7.62
#